data_AF-A0A165NVQ0-F1
#
_entry.id   AF-A0A165NVQ0-F1
#
_cell.length_a   1.000
_cell.length_b   1.000
_cell.length_c   1.000
_cell.angle_alpha   90.00
_cell.angle_beta   90.00
_cell.angle_gamma   90.00
#
_symmetry.space_group_name_H-M   'P 1'
#
loop_
_entity.id
_entity.type
_entity.pdbx_description
1 polymer ?
#
loop_
_entity_poly.entity_id
_entity_poly.type
_entity_poly.pdbx_seq_one_letter_code
_entity_poly.pdbx_strand_id
1 'polypeptide(L)'
;MASQSLPVFVVGAGPTGLVLALTLRQNGVPVRIIDKVAKPHVGSRGSGIMPRTLEVYNYLGVLPDVLKGAVPLPVNRLIPHLEYHSRV
;
A
#
# COMPACT_ATOMS: atom_id res chain seq x y z
N MET A 1 6.41 13.31 -33.91
CA MET A 1 7.41 12.35 -33.38
C MET A 1 6.68 11.40 -32.45
N ALA A 2 6.66 10.10 -32.72
CA ALA A 2 6.09 9.14 -31.78
C ALA A 2 7.01 9.07 -30.55
N SER A 3 6.48 9.35 -29.36
CA SER A 3 7.24 9.15 -28.12
C SER A 3 7.48 7.66 -27.95
N GLN A 4 8.73 7.22 -28.06
CA GLN A 4 9.08 5.86 -27.67
C GLN A 4 8.88 5.76 -26.16
N SER A 5 7.85 5.04 -25.71
CA SER A 5 7.68 4.74 -24.30
C SER A 5 8.75 3.73 -23.89
N LEU A 6 9.74 4.19 -23.13
CA LEU A 6 10.78 3.31 -22.62
C LEU A 6 10.17 2.35 -21.58
N PRO A 7 10.30 1.03 -21.76
CA PRO A 7 9.77 0.08 -20.80
C PRO A 7 10.54 0.18 -19.46
N VAL A 8 9.80 0.14 -18.35
CA VAL A 8 10.35 0.20 -16.99
C VAL A 8 10.49 -1.21 -16.40
N PHE A 9 11.62 -1.45 -15.72
CA PHE A 9 11.88 -2.67 -14.99
C PHE A 9 11.98 -2.39 -13.49
N VAL A 10 11.06 -2.93 -12.71
CA VAL A 10 11.00 -2.74 -11.24
C VAL A 10 11.54 -3.99 -10.56
N VAL A 11 12.52 -3.81 -9.67
CA VAL A 11 13.11 -4.89 -8.87
C VAL A 11 12.59 -4.80 -7.44
N GLY A 12 11.79 -5.80 -7.05
CA GLY A 12 11.16 -5.93 -5.73
C GLY A 12 9.65 -5.69 -5.77
N ALA A 13 8.87 -6.73 -5.48
CA ALA A 13 7.41 -6.70 -5.37
C ALA A 13 6.93 -6.45 -3.93
N GLY A 14 7.65 -5.59 -3.21
CA GLY A 14 7.17 -5.01 -1.94
C GLY A 14 6.12 -3.92 -2.16
N PRO A 15 5.62 -3.28 -1.08
CA PRO A 15 4.57 -2.26 -1.18
C PRO A 15 4.93 -1.13 -2.15
N THR A 16 6.16 -0.61 -2.07
CA THR A 16 6.65 0.46 -2.95
C THR A 16 6.69 0.04 -4.42
N GLY A 17 7.21 -1.16 -4.71
CA GLY A 17 7.34 -1.66 -6.08
C GLY A 17 5.98 -1.96 -6.72
N LEU A 18 5.05 -2.54 -5.95
CA LEU A 18 3.69 -2.80 -6.43
C LEU A 18 2.92 -1.50 -6.71
N VAL A 19 3.01 -0.51 -5.82
CA VAL A 19 2.40 0.82 -6.05
C VAL A 19 3.00 1.46 -7.30
N LEU A 20 4.33 1.50 -7.43
CA LEU A 20 5.01 2.05 -8.60
C LEU A 20 4.56 1.36 -9.89
N ALA A 21 4.56 0.02 -9.93
CA ALA A 21 4.19 -0.73 -11.11
C ALA A 21 2.72 -0.50 -11.51
N LEU A 22 1.80 -0.43 -10.52
CA LEU A 22 0.40 -0.14 -10.78
C LEU A 22 0.21 1.28 -11.32
N THR A 23 0.85 2.28 -10.72
CA THR A 23 0.79 3.67 -11.18
C THR A 23 1.32 3.81 -12.60
N LEU A 24 2.47 3.21 -12.92
CA LEU A 24 3.04 3.23 -14.27
C LEU A 24 2.08 2.59 -15.28
N ARG A 25 1.46 1.45 -14.95
CA ARG A 25 0.49 0.81 -15.83
C ARG A 25 -0.76 1.64 -16.06
N GLN A 26 -1.31 2.26 -15.02
CA GLN A 26 -2.49 3.13 -15.15
C GLN A 26 -2.20 4.37 -16.03
N ASN A 27 -0.94 4.80 -16.09
CA ASN A 27 -0.49 5.91 -16.95
C ASN A 27 0.01 5.46 -18.34
N GLY A 28 -0.23 4.20 -18.74
CA GLY A 28 0.14 3.69 -20.07
C GLY A 28 1.63 3.41 -20.27
N VAL A 29 2.44 3.43 -19.19
CA VAL A 29 3.87 3.12 -19.26
C VAL A 29 4.06 1.60 -19.19
N PRO A 30 4.70 0.96 -20.19
CA PRO A 30 5.01 -0.47 -20.14
C PRO A 30 5.94 -0.75 -18.95
N VAL A 31 5.51 -1.62 -18.04
CA VAL A 31 6.32 -2.02 -16.88
C VAL A 31 6.28 -3.53 -16.67
N ARG A 32 7.41 -4.07 -16.21
CA ARG A 32 7.56 -5.43 -15.67
C ARG A 32 8.19 -5.33 -14.28
N ILE A 33 7.64 -6.09 -13.34
CA ILE A 33 8.14 -6.19 -11.97
C ILE A 33 8.62 -7.62 -11.70
N ILE A 34 9.72 -7.76 -10.96
CA ILE A 34 10.23 -9.05 -10.49
C ILE A 34 10.41 -9.03 -8.98
N ASP A 35 10.35 -10.21 -8.36
CA ASP A 35 10.77 -10.42 -6.99
C ASP A 35 11.60 -11.70 -6.90
N LYS A 36 12.49 -11.78 -5.92
CA LYS A 36 13.27 -12.98 -5.66
C LYS A 36 12.41 -14.08 -5.04
N VAL A 37 11.40 -13.70 -4.25
CA VAL A 37 10.51 -14.63 -3.57
C VAL A 37 9.35 -15.01 -4.50
N ALA A 38 9.15 -16.31 -4.70
CA ALA A 38 8.13 -16.82 -5.62
C ALA A 38 6.68 -16.67 -5.10
N LYS A 39 6.51 -16.38 -3.80
CA LYS A 39 5.21 -16.25 -3.14
C LYS A 39 5.17 -14.99 -2.28
N PRO A 40 3.99 -14.37 -2.08
CA PRO A 40 3.83 -13.30 -1.11
C PRO A 40 4.33 -13.72 0.27
N HIS A 41 4.97 -12.80 0.99
CA HIS A 41 5.43 -13.06 2.35
C HIS A 41 4.21 -13.34 3.25
N VAL A 42 4.32 -14.39 4.09
CA VAL A 42 3.28 -14.72 5.06
C VAL A 42 3.55 -13.92 6.33
N GLY A 43 2.64 -13.02 6.67
CA GLY A 43 2.76 -12.08 7.80
C GLY A 43 2.90 -10.63 7.34
N SER A 44 2.55 -9.70 8.23
CA SER A 44 2.59 -8.27 7.94
C SER A 44 3.74 -7.60 8.70
N ARG A 45 4.57 -6.84 7.98
CA ARG A 45 5.58 -5.95 8.54
C ARG A 45 5.12 -4.52 8.26
N GLY A 46 4.80 -3.76 9.30
CA GLY A 46 4.26 -2.41 9.14
C GLY A 46 2.77 -2.37 8.80
N SER A 47 1.92 -3.12 9.52
CA SER A 47 0.45 -3.17 9.30
C SER A 47 -0.29 -1.84 9.49
N GLY A 48 0.37 -0.79 9.98
CA GLY A 48 -0.25 0.50 10.19
C GLY A 48 -0.47 1.21 8.86
N ILE A 49 -1.72 1.30 8.41
CA ILE A 49 -2.11 2.10 7.26
C ILE A 49 -2.58 3.47 7.74
N MET A 50 -1.93 4.54 7.27
CA MET A 50 -2.30 5.91 7.58
C MET A 50 -3.47 6.38 6.70
N PRO A 51 -4.30 7.36 7.16
CA PRO A 51 -5.39 7.89 6.35
C PRO A 51 -4.97 8.34 4.94
N ARG A 52 -3.82 9.02 4.83
CA ARG A 52 -3.28 9.46 3.54
C ARG A 52 -2.93 8.30 2.60
N THR A 53 -2.54 7.15 3.14
CA THR A 53 -2.30 5.94 2.35
C THR A 53 -3.62 5.37 1.81
N LEU A 54 -4.72 5.44 2.58
CA LEU A 54 -6.04 5.03 2.10
C LEU A 54 -6.52 5.90 0.93
N GLU A 55 -6.24 7.20 0.97
CA GLU A 55 -6.54 8.10 -0.15
C GLU A 55 -5.77 7.71 -1.42
N VAL A 56 -4.50 7.33 -1.29
CA VAL A 56 -3.70 6.81 -2.43
C VAL A 56 -4.27 5.49 -2.94
N TYR A 57 -4.66 4.57 -2.06
CA TYR A 57 -5.32 3.32 -2.48
C TYR A 57 -6.66 3.55 -3.17
N ASN A 58 -7.40 4.58 -2.75
CA ASN A 58 -8.63 4.99 -3.43
C ASN A 58 -8.33 5.47 -4.85
N TYR A 59 -7.33 6.34 -5.00
CA TYR A 59 -6.89 6.83 -6.31
C TYR A 59 -6.41 5.70 -7.23
N LEU A 60 -5.72 4.71 -6.68
CA LEU A 60 -5.25 3.53 -7.42
C LEU A 60 -6.36 2.49 -7.68
N GLY A 61 -7.57 2.67 -7.14
CA GLY A 61 -8.71 1.78 -7.34
C GLY A 61 -8.66 0.46 -6.56
N VAL A 62 -7.76 0.33 -5.58
CA VAL A 62 -7.55 -0.90 -4.80
C VAL A 62 -8.10 -0.82 -3.38
N LEU A 63 -8.62 0.34 -2.97
CA LEU A 63 -9.15 0.54 -1.62
C LEU A 63 -10.22 -0.50 -1.22
N PRO A 64 -11.21 -0.86 -2.06
CA PRO A 64 -12.21 -1.86 -1.68
C PRO A 64 -11.61 -3.22 -1.31
N ASP A 65 -10.61 -3.67 -2.08
CA ASP A 65 -9.92 -4.95 -1.84
C ASP A 65 -9.08 -4.90 -0.56
N VAL A 66 -8.42 -3.76 -0.31
CA VAL A 66 -7.66 -3.53 0.93
C VAL A 66 -8.59 -3.55 2.14
N LEU A 67 -9.73 -2.86 2.08
CA LEU A 67 -10.69 -2.80 3.20
C LEU A 67 -11.31 -4.16 3.51
N LYS A 68 -11.50 -5.03 2.51
CA LYS A 68 -12.01 -6.39 2.71
C LYS A 68 -11.11 -7.25 3.61
N GLY A 69 -9.80 -7.00 3.60
CA GLY A 69 -8.82 -7.69 4.44
C GLY A 69 -8.34 -6.89 5.66
N ALA A 70 -8.77 -5.63 5.81
CA ALA A 70 -8.30 -4.75 6.87
C ALA A 70 -9.00 -5.02 8.21
N VAL A 71 -8.27 -4.81 9.30
CA VAL A 71 -8.83 -4.78 10.66
C VAL A 71 -8.75 -3.35 11.17
N PRO A 72 -9.85 -2.76 11.69
CA PRO A 72 -9.82 -1.42 12.27
C PRO A 72 -8.78 -1.32 13.38
N LEU A 73 -8.06 -0.20 13.44
CA LEU A 73 -7.14 0.05 14.55
C LEU A 73 -7.97 0.25 15.84
N PRO A 74 -7.68 -0.51 16.91
CA PRO A 74 -8.39 -0.32 18.18
C PRO A 74 -8.06 1.05 18.75
N VAL A 75 -9.10 1.80 19.10
CA VAL A 75 -9.03 3.19 19.61
C VAL A 75 -8.15 3.34 20.86
N ASN A 76 -8.08 2.33 21.73
CA ASN A 76 -7.23 2.35 22.94
C ASN A 76 -5.72 2.36 22.63
N ARG A 77 -5.33 2.14 21.37
CA ARG A 77 -3.91 2.17 20.94
C ARG A 77 -3.48 3.55 20.43
N LEU A 78 -4.43 4.45 20.15
CA LEU A 78 -4.16 5.76 19.55
C LEU A 78 -3.96 6.86 20.60
N ILE A 79 -4.55 6.73 21.79
CA ILE A 79 -4.36 7.69 22.89
C ILE A 79 -4.16 6.94 24.22
N PRO A 80 -2.92 6.53 24.55
CA PRO A 80 -2.62 5.84 25.80
C PRO A 80 -2.94 6.67 27.05
N HIS A 81 -3.05 8.00 26.92
CA HIS A 81 -3.13 8.93 28.04
C HIS A 81 -4.55 9.38 28.43
N LEU A 82 -5.58 9.04 27.63
CA LEU A 82 -6.97 9.44 27.95
C LEU A 82 -7.66 8.54 28.98
N GLU A 83 -7.11 7.35 29.27
CA GLU A 83 -7.62 6.52 30.37
C GLU A 83 -7.15 6.98 31.77
N TYR A 84 -6.24 7.96 31.85
CA TYR A 84 -5.72 8.42 33.15
C TYR A 84 -6.66 9.38 33.89
N HIS A 85 -7.59 10.05 33.21
CA HIS A 85 -8.41 11.13 33.81
C HIS A 85 -9.83 10.73 34.21
N SER A 86 -10.23 9.48 34.00
CA SER A 86 -11.58 8.96 34.36
C SER A 86 -11.57 7.99 35.54
N ARG A 87 -10.48 7.96 36.33
CA ARG A 87 -10.35 7.19 37.58
C ARG A 87 -10.06 8.05 38.81
N VAL A 88 -10.67 9.23 38.88
CA VAL A 88 -10.76 10.06 40.10
C VAL A 88 -12.20 10.45 40.35
#